data_AF-A0ABD0PYY5-F1
#
_entry.id   AF-A0ABD0PYY5-F1
#
_cell.length_a   1.000
_cell.length_b   1.000
_cell.length_c   1.000
_cell.angle_alpha   90.00
_cell.angle_beta   90.00
_cell.angle_gamma   90.00
#
_symmetry.space_group_name_H-M   'P 1'
#
loop_
_entity.id
_entity.type
_entity.pdbx_description
1 polymer ?
#
loop_
_entity_poly.entity_id
_entity_poly.type
_entity_poly.pdbx_seq_one_letter_code
_entity_poly.pdbx_strand_id
1 'polypeptide(L)'
;VLTFHITPTDYLLGVADLTGELMRMCISSVGNGDIDTPFQLGGFLREIHDGFSYIGNTGPYEVSKKLHTLRQSLGKVEDACYTLRVRGSEIPKHMLADVFTSRAAAHLDPDDPMV
;
A
#
# COMPACT_ATOMS: atom_id res chain seq x y z
N VAL A 1 31.42 -22.47 -12.14
CA VAL A 1 30.30 -22.00 -11.30
C VAL A 1 29.48 -21.04 -12.14
N LEU A 2 28.19 -21.33 -12.37
CA LEU A 2 27.28 -20.40 -13.04
C LEU A 2 26.73 -19.42 -11.99
N THR A 3 26.86 -18.12 -12.24
CA THR A 3 26.33 -17.06 -11.37
C THR A 3 25.27 -16.27 -12.11
N PHE A 4 24.08 -16.16 -11.52
CA PHE A 4 23.00 -15.32 -12.01
C PHE A 4 23.08 -13.94 -11.35
N HIS A 5 23.14 -12.88 -12.16
CA HIS A 5 23.19 -11.50 -11.70
C HIS A 5 21.90 -10.78 -12.08
N ILE A 6 21.25 -10.16 -11.10
CA ILE A 6 20.09 -9.29 -11.33
C ILE A 6 20.61 -7.93 -11.77
N THR A 7 20.13 -7.43 -12.92
CA THR A 7 20.52 -6.10 -13.36
C THR A 7 19.93 -5.03 -12.45
N PRO A 8 20.56 -3.86 -12.30
CA PRO A 8 19.99 -2.77 -11.50
C PRO A 8 18.57 -2.38 -11.95
N THR A 9 18.30 -2.44 -13.26
CA THR A 9 16.97 -2.19 -13.83
C THR A 9 15.95 -3.23 -13.37
N ASP A 10 16.28 -4.52 -13.45
CA ASP A 10 15.37 -5.58 -13.02
C ASP A 10 15.07 -5.49 -11.52
N TYR A 11 16.08 -5.15 -10.72
CA TYR A 11 15.91 -4.89 -9.29
C TYR A 11 14.93 -3.74 -9.04
N LEU A 12 15.11 -2.59 -9.72
CA LEU A 12 14.22 -1.44 -9.58
C LEU A 12 12.79 -1.76 -10.02
N LEU A 13 12.60 -2.48 -11.13
CA LEU A 13 11.28 -2.89 -11.58
C LEU A 13 10.60 -3.83 -10.58
N GLY A 14 11.36 -4.78 -10.00
CA GLY A 14 10.85 -5.67 -8.96
C GLY A 14 10.45 -4.94 -7.68
N VAL A 15 11.26 -3.97 -7.23
CA VAL A 15 10.93 -3.11 -6.09
C VAL A 15 9.69 -2.26 -6.37
N ALA A 16 9.53 -1.75 -7.59
CA ALA A 16 8.33 -1.03 -7.96
C ALA A 16 7.06 -1.91 -7.86
N ASP A 17 7.13 -3.15 -8.35
CA ASP A 17 6.00 -4.09 -8.26
C ASP A 17 5.70 -4.50 -6.81
N LEU A 18 6.73 -4.67 -5.98
CA LEU A 18 6.59 -4.91 -4.54
C LEU A 18 5.69 -3.86 -3.87
N THR A 19 5.76 -2.60 -4.28
CA THR A 19 4.95 -1.53 -3.65
C THR A 19 3.46 -1.72 -3.84
N GLY A 20 3.03 -2.38 -4.92
CA GLY A 20 1.63 -2.78 -5.13
C GLY A 20 1.20 -3.87 -4.16
N GLU A 21 2.06 -4.86 -3.89
CA GLU A 21 1.78 -5.92 -2.93
C GLU A 21 1.77 -5.40 -1.49
N LEU A 22 2.67 -4.48 -1.14
CA LEU A 22 2.67 -3.83 0.18
C LEU A 22 1.42 -2.99 0.40
N MET A 23 0.92 -2.30 -0.64
CA MET A 23 -0.36 -1.61 -0.57
C MET A 23 -1.51 -2.58 -0.32
N ARG A 24 -1.57 -3.73 -1.03
CA ARG A 24 -2.58 -4.77 -0.76
C ARG A 24 -2.49 -5.31 0.67
N MET A 25 -1.27 -5.56 1.16
CA MET A 25 -1.04 -6.00 2.53
C MET A 25 -1.53 -4.97 3.55
N CYS A 26 -1.28 -3.68 3.32
CA CYS A 26 -1.80 -2.60 4.15
C CYS A 26 -3.33 -2.64 4.22
N ILE A 27 -4.03 -2.67 3.08
CA ILE A 27 -5.50 -2.68 3.08
C ILE A 27 -6.06 -3.95 3.75
N SER A 28 -5.45 -5.11 3.51
CA SER A 28 -5.85 -6.36 4.15
C SER A 28 -5.65 -6.31 5.67
N SER A 29 -4.54 -5.73 6.14
CA SER A 29 -4.26 -5.59 7.58
C SER A 29 -5.30 -4.70 8.27
N VAL A 30 -5.67 -3.57 7.66
CA VAL A 30 -6.74 -2.69 8.16
C VAL A 30 -8.07 -3.43 8.25
N GLY A 31 -8.42 -4.20 7.21
CA GLY A 31 -9.66 -5.00 7.20
C GLY A 31 -9.73 -6.05 8.30
N ASN A 32 -8.57 -6.56 8.74
CA ASN A 32 -8.44 -7.49 9.85
C ASN A 32 -8.32 -6.81 11.23
N GLY A 33 -8.46 -5.48 11.29
CA GLY A 33 -8.38 -4.71 12.53
C GLY A 33 -6.96 -4.40 13.02
N ASP A 34 -5.93 -4.65 12.21
CA ASP A 34 -4.56 -4.24 12.51
C ASP A 34 -4.41 -2.72 12.32
N ILE A 35 -3.96 -2.06 13.37
CA ILE A 35 -3.78 -0.60 13.43
C ILE A 35 -2.31 -0.17 13.43
N ASP A 36 -1.36 -1.11 13.47
CA ASP A 36 0.07 -0.82 13.55
C ASP A 36 0.77 -1.04 12.20
N THR A 37 0.49 -2.16 11.54
CA THR A 37 1.07 -2.52 10.22
C THR A 37 0.89 -1.43 9.17
N PRO A 38 -0.29 -0.77 9.03
CA PRO A 38 -0.49 0.29 8.05
C PRO A 38 0.50 1.45 8.18
N PHE A 39 0.82 1.88 9.40
CA PHE A 39 1.76 3.00 9.62
C PHE A 39 3.21 2.60 9.33
N GLN A 40 3.59 1.35 9.64
CA GLN A 40 4.91 0.82 9.30
C GLN A 40 5.08 0.77 7.78
N LEU A 41 4.08 0.26 7.06
CA LEU A 41 4.07 0.21 5.60
C LEU A 41 4.03 1.60 4.98
N GLY A 42 3.25 2.52 5.53
CA GLY A 42 3.22 3.92 5.07
C GLY A 42 4.59 4.60 5.16
N GLY A 43 5.32 4.38 6.27
CA GLY A 43 6.70 4.85 6.39
C GLY A 43 7.63 4.26 5.33
N PHE A 44 7.62 2.93 5.20
CA PHE A 44 8.48 2.24 4.25
C PHE A 44 8.18 2.59 2.78
N LEU A 45 6.91 2.70 2.38
CA LEU A 45 6.55 3.10 1.02
C LEU A 45 6.96 4.53 0.69
N ARG A 46 6.98 5.42 1.69
CA ARG A 46 7.44 6.80 1.50
C ARG A 46 8.94 6.85 1.24
N GLU A 47 9.73 6.06 1.97
CA GLU A 47 11.17 5.92 1.70
C GLU A 47 11.46 5.38 0.29
N ILE A 48 10.69 4.38 -0.16
CA ILE A 48 10.81 3.86 -1.53
C ILE A 48 10.44 4.94 -2.55
N HIS A 49 9.31 5.62 -2.35
CA HIS A 49 8.88 6.71 -3.23
C HIS A 49 9.94 7.80 -3.37
N ASP A 50 10.56 8.21 -2.26
CA ASP A 50 11.59 9.25 -2.27
C ASP A 50 12.85 8.77 -3.01
N GLY A 51 13.23 7.51 -2.85
CA GLY A 51 14.30 6.88 -3.63
C GLY A 51 14.04 6.86 -5.13
N PHE A 52 12.83 6.47 -5.56
CA PHE A 52 12.46 6.50 -6.98
C PHE A 52 12.34 7.92 -7.53
N SER A 53 11.85 8.86 -6.72
CA SER A 53 11.77 10.28 -7.08
C SER A 53 13.14 10.91 -7.24
N TYR A 54 14.12 10.49 -6.43
CA TYR A 54 15.51 10.90 -6.54
C TYR A 54 16.15 10.46 -7.86
N ILE A 55 15.87 9.23 -8.32
CA ILE A 55 16.30 8.75 -9.65
C ILE A 55 15.62 9.57 -10.76
N GLY A 56 14.32 9.82 -10.62
CA GLY A 56 13.58 10.70 -11.52
C GLY A 56 13.69 10.30 -12.99
N ASN A 57 14.00 11.28 -13.85
CA ASN A 57 14.12 11.07 -15.31
C ASN A 57 15.52 10.63 -15.75
N THR A 58 16.45 10.38 -14.82
CA THR A 58 17.80 9.88 -15.15
C THR A 58 17.86 8.37 -15.28
N GLY A 59 16.82 7.66 -14.82
CA GLY A 59 16.69 6.21 -14.93
C GLY A 59 16.10 5.73 -16.26
N PRO A 60 16.03 4.39 -16.46
CA PRO A 60 15.34 3.80 -17.60
C PRO A 60 13.86 4.20 -17.67
N TYR A 61 13.34 4.41 -18.88
CA TYR A 61 11.93 4.81 -19.12
C TYR A 61 10.90 3.92 -18.40
N GLU A 62 11.18 2.62 -18.31
CA GLU A 62 10.31 1.66 -17.60
C GLU A 62 10.18 1.97 -16.11
N VAL A 63 11.25 2.44 -15.47
CA VAL A 63 11.26 2.85 -14.06
C VAL A 63 10.42 4.12 -13.87
N SER A 64 10.51 5.06 -14.81
CA SER A 64 9.69 6.29 -14.77
C SER A 64 8.19 5.99 -14.91
N LYS A 65 7.78 5.02 -15.74
CA LYS A 65 6.38 4.56 -15.79
C LYS A 65 5.90 3.99 -14.47
N LYS A 66 6.75 3.20 -13.80
CA LYS A 66 6.43 2.60 -12.49
C LYS A 66 6.24 3.63 -11.37
N LEU A 67 6.90 4.80 -11.46
CA LEU A 67 6.72 5.87 -10.48
C LEU A 67 5.26 6.35 -10.39
N HIS A 68 4.51 6.32 -11.49
CA HIS A 68 3.08 6.67 -11.47
C HIS A 68 2.26 5.70 -10.62
N THR A 69 2.43 4.39 -10.85
CA THR A 69 1.73 3.35 -10.07
C THR A 69 2.19 3.34 -8.62
N LEU A 70 3.48 3.54 -8.36
CA LEU A 70 4.02 3.70 -7.01
C LEU A 70 3.32 4.81 -6.22
N ARG A 71 3.13 5.98 -6.85
CA ARG A 71 2.41 7.11 -6.24
C ARG A 71 0.96 6.77 -5.91
N GLN A 72 0.28 6.03 -6.79
CA GLN A 72 -1.08 5.56 -6.51
C GLN A 72 -1.13 4.57 -5.34
N SER A 73 -0.16 3.64 -5.27
CA SER A 73 -0.04 2.70 -4.15
C SER A 73 0.23 3.42 -2.83
N LEU A 74 1.16 4.39 -2.83
CA LEU A 74 1.45 5.22 -1.65
C LEU A 74 0.22 6.00 -1.20
N GLY A 75 -0.49 6.67 -2.12
CA GLY A 75 -1.69 7.43 -1.78
C GLY A 75 -2.76 6.58 -1.08
N LYS A 76 -3.01 5.36 -1.57
CA LYS A 76 -3.95 4.42 -0.92
C LYS A 76 -3.53 4.03 0.50
N VAL A 77 -2.23 3.84 0.74
CA VAL A 77 -1.70 3.52 2.06
C VAL A 77 -1.79 4.73 3.01
N GLU A 78 -1.49 5.92 2.51
CA GLU A 78 -1.62 7.16 3.28
C GLU A 78 -3.07 7.47 3.65
N ASP A 79 -4.02 7.26 2.73
CA ASP A 79 -5.46 7.40 2.98
C ASP A 79 -5.96 6.41 4.04
N ALA A 80 -5.45 5.18 4.01
CA ALA A 80 -5.75 4.17 5.02
C ALA A 80 -5.22 4.58 6.40
N CYS A 81 -3.97 5.03 6.48
CA CYS A 81 -3.36 5.55 7.71
C CYS A 81 -4.12 6.76 8.26
N TYR A 82 -4.52 7.68 7.38
CA TYR A 82 -5.32 8.85 7.73
C TYR A 82 -6.66 8.44 8.34
N THR A 83 -7.38 7.53 7.67
CA THR A 83 -8.68 7.03 8.14
C THR A 83 -8.56 6.36 9.51
N LEU A 84 -7.53 5.52 9.70
CA LEU A 84 -7.23 4.91 10.99
C LEU A 84 -6.97 5.96 12.07
N ARG A 85 -6.17 6.98 11.77
CA ARG A 85 -5.82 8.02 12.75
C ARG A 85 -7.03 8.82 13.20
N VAL A 86 -7.86 9.27 12.25
CA VAL A 86 -9.06 10.07 12.55
C VAL A 86 -10.01 9.26 13.41
N ARG A 87 -10.38 8.04 12.98
CA ARG A 87 -11.32 7.20 13.73
C ARG A 87 -10.76 6.72 15.06
N GLY A 88 -9.47 6.41 15.10
CA GLY A 88 -8.75 6.05 16.32
C GLY A 88 -8.69 7.16 17.37
N SER A 89 -8.94 8.41 16.96
CA SER A 89 -9.00 9.55 17.86
C SER A 89 -10.42 9.85 18.36
N GLU A 90 -11.45 9.36 17.66
CA GLU A 90 -12.86 9.56 18.00
C GLU A 90 -13.44 8.40 18.85
N ILE A 91 -12.95 7.18 18.66
CA ILE A 91 -13.50 5.95 19.25
C ILE A 91 -12.47 5.34 20.21
N PRO A 92 -12.87 4.94 21.45
CA PRO A 92 -11.97 4.26 22.38
C PRO A 92 -11.30 3.05 21.73
N LYS A 93 -9.98 2.91 21.90
CA LYS A 93 -9.14 1.94 21.17
C LYS A 93 -9.67 0.50 21.14
N HIS A 94 -10.41 0.07 22.16
CA HIS A 94 -10.98 -1.28 22.26
C HIS A 94 -12.18 -1.53 21.31
N MET A 95 -12.83 -0.49 20.78
CA MET A 95 -13.95 -0.63 19.83
C MET A 95 -13.55 -0.39 18.37
N LEU A 96 -12.27 -0.12 18.09
CA LEU A 96 -11.83 0.19 16.72
C LEU A 96 -11.90 -1.02 15.80
N ALA A 97 -11.51 -2.20 16.29
CA ALA A 97 -11.56 -3.43 15.50
C ALA A 97 -12.99 -3.70 14.99
N ASP A 98 -14.00 -3.56 15.86
CA ASP A 98 -15.41 -3.81 15.52
C ASP A 98 -15.95 -2.86 14.45
N VAL A 99 -15.48 -1.61 14.40
CA VAL A 99 -15.91 -0.60 13.43
C VAL A 99 -15.33 -0.88 12.04
N PHE A 100 -14.11 -1.44 11.95
CA PHE A 100 -13.52 -1.82 10.67
C PHE A 100 -14.05 -3.17 10.18
N THR A 101 -14.29 -4.13 11.08
CA THR A 101 -14.92 -5.42 10.75
C THR A 101 -16.39 -5.26 10.30
N SER A 102 -17.16 -4.38 10.93
CA SER A 102 -18.56 -4.14 10.54
C SER A 102 -18.71 -3.53 9.14
N ARG A 103 -17.74 -2.73 8.68
CA ARG A 103 -17.72 -2.22 7.30
C ARG A 103 -17.31 -3.27 6.25
N ALA A 104 -16.48 -4.24 6.60
CA ALA A 104 -16.18 -5.37 5.72
C ALA A 104 -17.44 -6.25 5.49
N ALA A 105 -18.28 -6.40 6.52
CA ALA A 105 -19.57 -7.08 6.40
C ALA A 105 -20.63 -6.25 5.63
N ALA A 106 -20.61 -4.93 5.74
CA ALA A 106 -21.57 -4.04 5.08
C ALA A 106 -21.27 -3.76 3.60
N HIS A 107 -20.15 -4.24 3.04
CA HIS A 107 -19.82 -4.11 1.62
C HIS A 107 -20.14 -5.35 0.77
N LEU A 108 -20.76 -6.38 1.38
CA LEU A 108 -21.46 -7.46 0.69
C LEU A 108 -22.92 -7.02 0.52
N ASP A 109 -23.17 -6.19 -0.49
CA ASP A 109 -24.54 -5.94 -0.95
C ASP A 109 -25.08 -7.25 -1.56
N PRO A 110 -26.24 -7.78 -1.13
CA PRO A 110 -26.87 -8.95 -1.74
C PRO A 110 -27.50 -8.68 -3.12
N ASP A 111 -27.42 -7.44 -3.64
CA ASP A 111 -28.16 -6.99 -4.82
C ASP A 111 -27.24 -6.52 -5.97
N ASP A 112 -26.24 -7.32 -6.36
CA ASP A 112 -25.66 -7.24 -7.71
C ASP A 112 -26.26 -8.36 -8.59
N PRO A 113 -27.30 -8.09 -9.39
CA PRO A 113 -27.83 -9.07 -10.31
C PRO A 113 -26.81 -9.31 -11.43
N MET A 114 -26.33 -10.54 -11.52
CA MET A 114 -25.51 -11.04 -12.64
C MET A 114 -26.20 -10.79 -13.99
N VAL A 115 -25.87 -9.67 -14.66
CA VAL A 115 -25.89 -9.48 -16.12
C VAL A 115 -24.78 -8.52 -16.53
#